data_AF-X6FX31-F1
#
_entry.id   AF-X6FX31-F1
#
_cell.length_a   1.000
_cell.length_b   1.000
_cell.length_c   1.000
_cell.angle_alpha   90.00
_cell.angle_beta   90.00
_cell.angle_gamma   90.00
#
_symmetry.space_group_name_H-M   'P 1'
#
loop_
_entity.id
_entity.type
_entity.pdbx_description
1 polymer ?
#
loop_
_entity_poly.entity_id
_entity_poly.type
_entity_poly.pdbx_seq_one_letter_code
_entity_poly.pdbx_strand_id
1 'polypeptide(L)'
;MGVFGAGKSTLAKRFGPVFGGVLAEDHTKNSFWGNDAAVGVTGYLPYDLNFLLQHVYLVASPVTIEGGILICDWSFLSDYLWASLRLQEELEIYAKVYGAMTDKVGPPIGYVYLKQPPETIISRLMERGREAEVGLLDKIVSAALKLDHLVATLPPERVYVTGDDPEEEVIRTRLRQWRT
;
A
#
# COMPACT_ATOMS: atom_id res chain seq x y z
N MET A 1 -1.06 -4.80 -2.67
CA MET A 1 0.01 -4.96 -1.66
C MET A 1 1.34 -5.20 -2.35
N GLY A 2 2.44 -4.81 -1.71
CA GLY A 2 3.81 -4.95 -2.25
C GLY A 2 4.76 -3.97 -1.57
N VAL A 3 6.04 -4.32 -1.47
CA VAL A 3 7.07 -3.43 -0.94
C VAL A 3 7.14 -2.14 -1.78
N PHE A 4 7.56 -1.02 -1.20
CA PHE A 4 7.87 0.19 -1.96
C PHE A 4 8.89 -0.13 -3.08
N GLY A 5 8.64 0.36 -4.30
CA GLY A 5 9.42 -0.03 -5.48
C GLY A 5 8.99 -1.34 -6.17
N ALA A 6 8.04 -2.12 -5.62
CA ALA A 6 7.60 -3.38 -6.24
C ALA A 6 6.85 -3.22 -7.58
N GLY A 7 6.40 -2.02 -7.95
CA GLY A 7 5.64 -1.78 -9.20
C GLY A 7 4.12 -1.64 -9.01
N LYS A 8 3.65 -1.46 -7.77
CA LYS A 8 2.21 -1.36 -7.43
C LYS A 8 1.46 -0.31 -8.25
N SER A 9 1.98 0.92 -8.30
CA SER A 9 1.34 2.02 -9.02
C SER A 9 1.31 1.77 -10.54
N THR A 10 2.34 1.12 -11.10
CA THR A 10 2.36 0.71 -12.51
C THR A 10 1.27 -0.31 -12.79
N LEU A 11 1.16 -1.34 -11.94
CA LEU A 11 0.14 -2.37 -12.05
C LEU A 11 -1.27 -1.80 -11.93
N ALA A 12 -1.51 -0.96 -10.93
CA ALA A 12 -2.80 -0.32 -10.71
C ALA A 12 -3.19 0.56 -11.92
N LYS A 13 -2.27 1.36 -12.46
CA LYS A 13 -2.51 2.16 -13.67
C LYS A 13 -2.85 1.33 -14.90
N ARG A 14 -2.19 0.17 -15.08
CA ARG A 14 -2.50 -0.77 -16.17
C ARG A 14 -3.93 -1.30 -16.07
N PHE A 15 -4.36 -1.69 -14.88
CA PHE A 15 -5.66 -2.33 -14.68
C PHE A 15 -6.80 -1.34 -14.39
N GLY A 16 -6.51 -0.12 -13.98
CA GLY A 16 -7.50 0.91 -13.69
C GLY A 16 -8.59 1.07 -14.76
N PRO A 17 -8.23 1.29 -16.05
CA PRO A 17 -9.19 1.43 -17.14
C PRO A 17 -10.01 0.17 -17.46
N VAL A 18 -9.49 -0.99 -17.09
CA VAL A 18 -10.12 -2.31 -17.32
C VAL A 18 -11.16 -2.62 -16.24
N PHE A 19 -11.03 -1.97 -15.08
CA PHE A 19 -11.95 -2.03 -13.95
C PHE A 19 -12.61 -0.65 -13.74
N GLY A 20 -12.89 -0.24 -12.49
CA GLY A 20 -13.59 1.00 -12.19
C GLY A 20 -12.68 2.22 -12.01
N GLY A 21 -11.36 2.08 -12.18
CA GLY A 21 -10.38 3.13 -11.92
C GLY A 21 -9.43 2.84 -10.76
N VAL A 22 -8.60 3.84 -10.42
CA VAL A 22 -7.55 3.74 -9.40
C VAL A 22 -7.74 4.81 -8.33
N LEU A 23 -7.73 4.40 -7.06
CA LEU A 23 -7.54 5.27 -5.91
C LEU A 23 -6.04 5.31 -5.61
N ALA A 24 -5.31 6.18 -6.31
CA ALA A 24 -3.86 6.23 -6.21
C ALA A 24 -3.39 7.01 -4.97
N GLU A 25 -2.38 6.48 -4.29
CA GLU A 25 -1.59 7.24 -3.32
C GLU A 25 -0.89 8.41 -4.04
N ASP A 26 -0.87 9.57 -3.39
CA ASP A 26 -0.04 10.69 -3.82
C ASP A 26 0.88 11.12 -2.67
N HIS A 27 2.04 10.47 -2.62
CA HIS A 27 3.09 10.76 -1.64
C HIS A 27 3.53 12.23 -1.62
N THR A 28 3.31 13.01 -2.69
CA THR A 28 3.75 14.41 -2.74
C THR A 28 2.87 15.33 -1.90
N LYS A 29 1.67 14.86 -1.54
CA LYS A 29 0.77 15.56 -0.61
C LYS A 29 1.14 15.35 0.86
N ASN A 30 2.02 14.38 1.14
CA ASN A 30 2.55 14.20 2.49
C ASN A 30 3.72 15.18 2.70
N SER A 31 3.51 16.23 3.49
CA SER A 31 4.53 17.26 3.75
C SER A 31 5.78 16.75 4.47
N PHE A 32 5.73 15.51 5.00
CA PHE A 32 6.85 14.85 5.65
C PHE A 32 7.65 13.94 4.70
N TRP A 33 7.14 13.67 3.49
CA TRP A 33 7.82 12.84 2.49
C TRP A 33 9.10 13.52 1.98
N GLY A 34 10.24 12.86 2.20
CA GLY A 34 11.56 13.40 1.82
C GLY A 34 11.99 14.63 2.63
N ASN A 35 11.33 14.88 3.77
CA ASN A 35 11.60 16.04 4.62
C ASN A 35 12.13 15.59 5.99
N ASP A 36 13.39 15.17 6.01
CA ASP A 36 14.05 14.65 7.21
C ASP A 36 14.13 15.70 8.33
N ALA A 37 14.18 17.00 7.98
CA ALA A 37 14.15 18.08 8.96
C ALA A 37 12.81 18.16 9.71
N ALA A 38 11.69 18.06 8.98
CA ALA A 38 10.37 18.02 9.62
C ALA A 38 10.20 16.76 10.48
N VAL A 39 10.55 15.59 9.93
CA VAL A 39 10.47 14.30 10.66
C VAL A 39 11.37 14.30 11.89
N GLY A 40 12.57 14.90 11.83
CA GLY A 40 13.48 15.01 12.96
C GLY A 40 12.92 15.83 14.12
N VAL A 41 12.02 16.77 13.85
CA VAL A 41 11.34 17.59 14.88
C VAL A 41 10.06 16.92 15.37
N THR A 42 9.27 16.34 14.47
CA THR A 42 7.92 15.85 14.80
C THR A 42 7.83 14.37 15.09
N GLY A 43 8.90 13.61 14.81
CA GLY A 43 8.83 12.15 14.72
C GLY A 43 8.05 11.67 13.49
N TYR A 44 7.79 10.36 13.44
CA TYR A 44 7.11 9.70 12.32
C TYR A 44 5.59 9.60 12.47
N LEU A 45 5.03 9.85 13.66
CA LEU A 45 3.58 9.74 13.85
C LEU A 45 2.79 10.64 12.87
N PRO A 46 3.13 11.93 12.67
CA PRO A 46 2.44 12.76 11.68
C PRO A 46 2.65 12.30 10.24
N TYR A 47 3.82 11.75 9.92
CA TYR A 47 4.13 11.18 8.60
C TYR A 47 3.19 10.01 8.29
N ASP A 48 3.04 9.08 9.23
CA ASP A 48 2.20 7.87 9.07
C ASP A 48 0.70 8.18 9.13
N LEU A 49 0.29 9.14 9.96
CA LEU A 49 -1.10 9.63 9.99
C LEU A 49 -1.51 10.31 8.68
N ASN A 50 -0.61 11.05 8.02
CA ASN A 50 -0.93 11.73 6.76
C ASN A 50 -1.28 10.72 5.66
N PHE A 51 -0.48 9.67 5.47
CA PHE A 51 -0.81 8.59 4.53
C PHE A 51 -2.13 7.90 4.88
N LEU A 52 -2.32 7.50 6.14
CA LEU A 52 -3.57 6.87 6.59
C LEU A 52 -4.79 7.73 6.27
N LEU A 53 -4.75 9.02 6.60
CA LEU A 53 -5.87 9.94 6.39
C LEU A 53 -6.10 10.23 4.90
N GLN A 54 -5.03 10.31 4.09
CA GLN A 54 -5.14 10.41 2.63
C GLN A 54 -5.90 9.20 2.07
N HIS A 55 -5.53 7.99 2.48
CA HIS A 55 -6.14 6.73 2.04
C HIS A 55 -7.61 6.61 2.47
N VAL A 56 -7.92 6.95 3.72
CA VAL A 56 -9.30 7.00 4.23
C VAL A 56 -10.13 8.00 3.41
N TYR A 57 -9.58 9.19 3.15
CA TYR A 57 -10.26 10.19 2.34
C TYR A 57 -10.54 9.70 0.92
N LEU A 58 -9.59 9.02 0.27
CA LEU A 58 -9.77 8.47 -1.07
C LEU A 58 -10.92 7.45 -1.14
N VAL A 59 -11.05 6.60 -0.13
CA VAL A 59 -12.13 5.58 -0.09
C VAL A 59 -13.47 6.18 0.33
N ALA A 60 -13.47 7.13 1.26
CA ALA A 60 -14.69 7.78 1.73
C ALA A 60 -15.24 8.82 0.74
N SER A 61 -14.42 9.29 -0.19
CA SER A 61 -14.85 10.27 -1.19
C SER A 61 -15.92 9.68 -2.13
N PRO A 62 -16.95 10.45 -2.50
CA PRO A 62 -17.96 10.00 -3.44
C PRO A 62 -17.34 9.91 -4.85
N VAL A 63 -16.81 8.74 -5.18
CA VAL A 63 -16.35 8.43 -6.54
C VAL A 63 -17.51 7.77 -7.26
N THR A 64 -17.90 8.31 -8.43
CA THR A 64 -18.84 7.62 -9.32
C THR A 64 -18.14 6.36 -9.85
N ILE A 65 -18.53 5.21 -9.31
CA ILE A 65 -18.04 3.92 -9.80
C ILE A 65 -18.92 3.51 -10.97
N GLU A 66 -18.52 3.85 -12.20
CA GLU A 66 -19.16 3.26 -13.37
C GLU A 66 -18.72 1.80 -13.49
N GLY A 67 -19.61 0.89 -13.08
CA GLY A 67 -19.60 -0.52 -13.51
C GLY A 67 -18.49 -1.43 -12.95
N GLY A 68 -17.73 -1.02 -11.93
CA GLY A 68 -16.50 -1.72 -11.59
C GLY A 68 -16.11 -1.84 -10.12
N ILE A 69 -14.85 -2.17 -9.93
CA ILE A 69 -14.13 -2.21 -8.65
C ILE A 69 -13.01 -1.17 -8.76
N LEU A 70 -12.81 -0.39 -7.70
CA LEU A 70 -11.69 0.53 -7.61
C LEU A 70 -10.44 -0.22 -7.13
N ILE A 71 -9.29 0.11 -7.72
CA ILE A 71 -8.00 -0.45 -7.32
C ILE A 71 -7.25 0.56 -6.47
N CYS A 72 -6.77 0.15 -5.30
CA CYS A 72 -5.78 0.91 -4.53
C CYS A 72 -4.38 0.38 -4.85
N ASP A 73 -3.40 1.27 -5.07
CA ASP A 73 -1.98 0.89 -5.15
C ASP A 73 -1.28 0.85 -3.78
N TRP A 74 -2.07 1.03 -2.72
CA TRP A 74 -1.76 0.95 -1.30
C TRP A 74 -2.71 -0.02 -0.59
N SER A 75 -2.50 -0.28 0.70
CA SER A 75 -3.49 -0.94 1.55
C SER A 75 -3.32 -0.54 3.02
N PHE A 76 -4.42 -0.45 3.76
CA PHE A 76 -4.38 -0.14 5.20
C PHE A 76 -3.49 -1.14 5.98
N LEU A 77 -3.53 -2.43 5.62
CA LEU A 77 -2.63 -3.42 6.22
C LEU A 77 -1.15 -3.10 6.00
N SER A 78 -0.79 -2.61 4.82
CA SER A 78 0.57 -2.15 4.55
C SER A 78 0.89 -0.85 5.28
N ASP A 79 -0.05 0.08 5.39
CA ASP A 79 0.13 1.32 6.17
C ASP A 79 0.48 1.00 7.63
N TYR A 80 -0.30 0.13 8.27
CA TYR A 80 -0.05 -0.30 9.65
C TYR A 80 1.30 -1.00 9.78
N LEU A 81 1.61 -1.91 8.85
CA LEU A 81 2.90 -2.58 8.83
C LEU A 81 4.03 -1.56 8.81
N TRP A 82 4.01 -0.60 7.88
CA TRP A 82 5.09 0.39 7.75
C TRP A 82 5.17 1.33 8.97
N ALA A 83 4.04 1.76 9.52
CA ALA A 83 3.99 2.55 10.75
C ALA A 83 4.62 1.78 11.92
N SER A 84 4.30 0.49 12.10
CA SER A 84 4.89 -0.34 13.16
C SER A 84 6.41 -0.52 13.08
N LEU A 85 7.02 -0.21 11.93
CA LEU A 85 8.48 -0.27 11.77
C LEU A 85 9.18 1.03 12.17
N ARG A 86 8.43 2.14 12.23
CA ARG A 86 8.94 3.47 12.53
C ARG A 86 8.54 3.94 13.92
N LEU A 87 7.31 3.62 14.32
CA LEU A 87 6.72 4.05 15.58
C LEU A 87 7.04 3.05 16.69
N GLN A 88 7.48 3.58 17.84
CA GLN A 88 7.71 2.82 19.06
C GLN A 88 6.56 3.10 20.04
N GLU A 89 6.77 3.99 21.01
CA GLU A 89 5.76 4.38 22.01
C GLU A 89 4.49 4.98 21.37
N GLU A 90 4.63 5.61 20.20
CA GLU A 90 3.54 6.23 19.45
C GLU A 90 2.65 5.23 18.69
N LEU A 91 3.07 3.95 18.59
CA LEU A 91 2.32 2.96 17.83
C LEU A 91 0.94 2.71 18.43
N GLU A 92 0.79 2.78 19.75
CA GLU A 92 -0.52 2.61 20.40
C GLU A 92 -1.49 3.73 20.00
N ILE A 93 -0.99 4.96 19.87
CA ILE A 93 -1.77 6.12 19.44
C ILE A 93 -2.18 5.93 17.98
N TYR A 94 -1.21 5.57 17.12
CA TYR A 94 -1.48 5.27 15.72
C TYR A 94 -2.52 4.16 15.56
N ALA A 95 -2.41 3.07 16.32
CA ALA A 95 -3.32 1.92 16.26
C ALA A 95 -4.77 2.31 16.60
N LYS A 96 -4.99 3.19 17.58
CA LYS A 96 -6.32 3.71 17.94
C LYS A 96 -6.93 4.52 16.78
N VAL A 97 -6.14 5.39 16.16
CA VAL A 97 -6.61 6.19 15.01
C VAL A 97 -6.84 5.29 13.79
N TYR A 98 -5.91 4.38 13.51
CA TYR A 98 -6.01 3.38 12.45
C TYR A 98 -7.33 2.61 12.55
N GLY A 99 -7.61 1.96 13.69
CA GLY A 99 -8.84 1.19 13.88
C GLY A 99 -10.09 2.06 13.68
N ALA A 100 -10.14 3.22 14.34
CA ALA A 100 -11.29 4.13 14.24
C ALA A 100 -11.55 4.64 12.80
N MET A 101 -10.51 4.74 11.97
CA MET A 101 -10.66 5.18 10.58
C MET A 101 -10.97 4.00 9.64
N THR A 102 -10.29 2.86 9.78
CA THR A 102 -10.53 1.70 8.93
C THR A 102 -11.90 1.08 9.18
N ASP A 103 -12.42 1.13 10.41
CA ASP A 103 -13.76 0.65 10.74
C ASP A 103 -14.86 1.43 9.99
N LYS A 104 -14.62 2.69 9.64
CA LYS A 104 -15.59 3.51 8.89
C LYS A 104 -15.67 3.18 7.41
N VAL A 105 -14.54 2.79 6.82
CA VAL A 105 -14.44 2.51 5.37
C VAL A 105 -14.55 1.03 5.04
N GLY A 106 -14.33 0.16 6.04
CA GLY A 106 -14.40 -1.30 5.89
C GLY A 106 -13.18 -1.90 5.19
N PRO A 107 -13.08 -3.24 5.19
CA PRO A 107 -12.00 -3.94 4.51
C PRO A 107 -12.22 -3.95 2.99
N PRO A 108 -11.14 -4.07 2.18
CA PRO A 108 -11.28 -4.32 0.75
C PRO A 108 -11.85 -5.72 0.50
N ILE A 109 -12.42 -5.94 -0.68
CA ILE A 109 -12.94 -7.26 -1.08
C ILE A 109 -11.82 -8.31 -1.23
N GLY A 110 -10.58 -7.90 -1.49
CA GLY A 110 -9.44 -8.81 -1.59
C GLY A 110 -8.14 -8.06 -1.89
N TYR A 111 -7.05 -8.82 -1.99
CA TYR A 111 -5.70 -8.27 -2.15
C TYR A 111 -4.97 -8.91 -3.33
N VAL A 112 -4.36 -8.07 -4.17
CA VAL A 112 -3.30 -8.50 -5.10
C VAL A 112 -1.96 -8.21 -4.43
N TYR A 113 -1.18 -9.26 -4.15
CA TYR A 113 0.17 -9.13 -3.61
C TYR A 113 1.19 -9.25 -4.74
N LEU A 114 1.76 -8.10 -5.12
CA LEU A 114 2.85 -8.02 -6.08
C LEU A 114 4.17 -8.37 -5.37
N LYS A 115 4.55 -9.64 -5.46
CA LYS A 115 5.76 -10.18 -4.86
C LYS A 115 6.91 -10.08 -5.85
N GLN A 116 7.98 -9.43 -5.42
CA GLN A 116 9.18 -9.21 -6.22
C GLN A 116 10.43 -9.62 -5.45
N PRO A 117 11.46 -10.15 -6.12
CA PRO A 117 12.75 -10.36 -5.49
C PRO A 117 13.31 -9.03 -4.96
N PRO A 118 13.93 -9.00 -3.75
CA PRO A 118 14.55 -7.81 -3.18
C PRO A 118 15.47 -7.05 -4.14
N GLU A 119 16.30 -7.77 -4.90
CA GLU A 119 17.24 -7.24 -5.89
C GLU A 119 16.53 -6.49 -7.02
N THR A 120 15.38 -6.99 -7.49
CA THR A 120 14.56 -6.31 -8.49
C THR A 120 13.99 -5.01 -7.94
N ILE A 121 13.54 -5.01 -6.68
CA ILE A 121 13.02 -3.81 -6.03
C ILE A 121 14.13 -2.76 -5.86
N ILE A 122 15.31 -3.18 -5.41
CA ILE A 122 16.49 -2.29 -5.24
C ILE A 122 16.86 -1.66 -6.58
N SER A 123 16.97 -2.45 -7.67
CA SER A 123 17.27 -1.92 -9.01
C SER A 123 16.27 -0.83 -9.43
N ARG A 124 14.97 -1.10 -9.25
CA ARG A 124 13.89 -0.14 -9.60
C ARG A 124 13.98 1.16 -8.80
N LEU A 125 14.30 1.07 -7.51
CA LEU A 125 14.45 2.26 -6.66
C LEU A 125 15.66 3.09 -7.08
N MET A 126 16.78 2.43 -7.38
CA MET A 126 17.99 3.10 -7.86
C MET A 126 17.77 3.77 -9.22
N GLU A 127 17.12 3.09 -10.16
CA GLU A 127 16.76 3.65 -11.47
C GLU A 127 15.81 4.84 -11.36
N ARG A 128 14.86 4.79 -10.41
CA ARG A 128 13.91 5.88 -10.15
C ARG A 128 14.56 7.11 -9.51
N GLY A 129 15.66 6.93 -8.78
CA GLY A 129 16.56 8.00 -8.35
C GLY A 129 15.95 9.06 -7.40
N ARG A 130 14.89 8.71 -6.64
CA ARG A 130 14.29 9.65 -5.68
C ARG A 130 15.10 9.65 -4.39
N GLU A 131 15.59 10.82 -4.00
CA GLU A 131 16.42 11.01 -2.80
C GLU A 131 15.75 10.47 -1.52
N ALA A 132 14.45 10.75 -1.35
CA ALA A 132 13.64 10.26 -0.22
C ALA A 132 13.59 8.72 -0.09
N GLU A 133 13.95 7.97 -1.13
CA GLU A 133 13.89 6.51 -1.16
C GLU A 133 15.25 5.84 -0.91
N VAL A 134 16.34 6.61 -0.88
CA VAL A 134 17.71 6.08 -0.69
C VAL A 134 17.83 5.38 0.67
N GLY A 135 17.30 5.99 1.73
CA GLY A 135 17.28 5.42 3.09
C GLY A 135 16.32 4.23 3.28
N LEU A 136 15.75 3.72 2.19
CA LEU A 136 14.90 2.53 2.17
C LEU A 136 15.60 1.30 1.59
N LEU A 137 16.69 1.47 0.85
CA LEU A 137 17.36 0.38 0.11
C LEU A 137 17.86 -0.74 1.04
N ASP A 138 18.44 -0.37 2.17
CA ASP A 138 18.93 -1.29 3.21
C ASP A 138 17.80 -2.04 3.92
N LYS A 139 16.57 -1.49 3.89
CA LYS A 139 15.39 -2.07 4.55
C LYS A 139 14.60 -3.03 3.68
N ILE A 140 14.90 -3.14 2.37
CA ILE A 140 14.09 -3.90 1.41
C ILE A 140 13.90 -5.36 1.80
N VAL A 141 14.99 -6.06 2.16
CA VAL A 141 14.92 -7.48 2.52
C VAL A 141 14.04 -7.68 3.74
N SER A 142 14.22 -6.86 4.78
CA SER A 142 13.41 -6.93 6.00
C SER A 142 11.93 -6.59 5.71
N ALA A 143 11.68 -5.56 4.91
CA ALA A 143 10.34 -5.16 4.51
C ALA A 143 9.61 -6.26 3.72
N ALA A 144 10.31 -6.93 2.79
CA ALA A 144 9.78 -8.05 2.01
C ALA A 144 9.41 -9.22 2.91
N LEU A 145 10.30 -9.62 3.84
CA LEU A 145 10.02 -10.71 4.79
C LEU A 145 8.81 -10.40 5.67
N LYS A 146 8.71 -9.19 6.22
CA LYS A 146 7.59 -8.82 7.07
C LYS A 146 6.26 -8.75 6.30
N LEU A 147 6.30 -8.29 5.06
CA LEU A 147 5.12 -8.28 4.20
C LEU A 147 4.71 -9.71 3.80
N ASP A 148 5.66 -10.60 3.52
CA ASP A 148 5.40 -12.02 3.31
C ASP A 148 4.70 -12.66 4.52
N HIS A 149 5.20 -12.38 5.73
CA HIS A 149 4.57 -12.85 6.97
C HIS A 149 3.16 -12.30 7.14
N LEU A 150 2.94 -11.00 6.89
CA LEU A 150 1.61 -10.39 6.94
C LEU A 150 0.66 -11.04 5.93
N VAL A 151 1.11 -11.28 4.70
CA VAL A 151 0.28 -11.93 3.68
C VAL A 151 -0.07 -13.37 4.07
N ALA A 152 0.84 -14.08 4.71
CA ALA A 152 0.60 -15.45 5.18
C ALA A 152 -0.44 -15.54 6.32
N THR A 153 -0.77 -14.43 7.00
CA THR A 153 -1.86 -14.41 8.00
C THR A 153 -3.23 -14.11 7.41
N LEU A 154 -3.30 -13.72 6.14
CA LEU A 154 -4.56 -13.40 5.47
C LEU A 154 -5.26 -14.67 4.97
N PRO A 155 -6.61 -14.65 4.86
CA PRO A 155 -7.35 -15.75 4.26
C PRO A 155 -6.85 -15.99 2.82
N PRO A 156 -6.30 -17.18 2.49
CA PRO A 156 -5.69 -17.43 1.19
C PRO A 156 -6.64 -17.22 0.00
N GLU A 157 -7.94 -17.45 0.23
CA GLU A 157 -8.99 -17.22 -0.75
C GLU A 157 -9.19 -15.74 -1.07
N ARG A 158 -8.77 -14.82 -0.19
CA ARG A 158 -8.84 -13.34 -0.35
C ARG A 158 -7.56 -12.73 -0.92
N VAL A 159 -6.54 -13.53 -1.22
CA VAL A 159 -5.24 -13.05 -1.70
C VAL A 159 -4.85 -13.71 -3.02
N TYR A 160 -4.42 -12.89 -3.99
CA TYR A 160 -3.77 -13.33 -5.20
C TYR A 160 -2.31 -12.86 -5.22
N VAL A 161 -1.38 -13.80 -5.09
CA VAL A 161 0.07 -13.54 -5.16
C VAL A 161 0.54 -13.61 -6.61
N THR A 162 1.28 -12.60 -7.07
CA THR A 162 1.74 -12.51 -8.46
C THR A 162 3.04 -11.70 -8.61
N GLY A 163 3.66 -11.79 -9.80
CA GLY A 163 4.80 -10.97 -10.25
C GLY A 163 4.35 -9.83 -11.19
N ASP A 164 5.21 -9.36 -12.10
CA ASP A 164 4.94 -8.16 -12.91
C ASP A 164 3.82 -8.28 -13.94
N ASP A 165 3.51 -9.50 -14.38
CA ASP A 165 2.56 -9.73 -15.47
C ASP A 165 1.44 -10.68 -15.07
N PRO A 166 0.56 -10.29 -14.11
CA PRO A 166 -0.65 -11.05 -13.86
C PRO A 166 -1.58 -10.97 -15.07
N GLU A 167 -2.16 -12.10 -15.42
CA GLU A 167 -3.21 -12.16 -16.44
C GLU A 167 -4.50 -11.53 -15.93
N GLU A 168 -5.14 -10.71 -16.77
CA GLU A 168 -6.41 -10.05 -16.45
C GLU A 168 -7.51 -11.06 -16.08
N GLU A 169 -7.60 -12.18 -16.80
CA GLU A 169 -8.65 -13.18 -16.57
C GLU A 169 -8.51 -13.86 -15.20
N VAL A 170 -7.27 -14.01 -14.70
CA VAL A 170 -7.02 -14.51 -13.35
C VAL A 170 -7.54 -13.51 -12.32
N ILE A 171 -7.26 -12.22 -12.51
CA ILE A 171 -7.78 -11.17 -11.61
C ILE A 171 -9.31 -11.16 -11.65
N ARG A 172 -9.94 -11.20 -12.82
CA ARG A 172 -11.41 -11.27 -12.96
C ARG A 172 -12.00 -12.48 -12.24
N THR A 173 -11.35 -13.64 -12.36
CA THR A 173 -11.77 -14.87 -11.69
C THR A 173 -11.70 -14.74 -10.16
N ARG A 174 -10.61 -14.16 -9.64
CA ARG A 174 -10.47 -13.86 -8.20
C ARG A 174 -11.53 -12.89 -7.71
N LEU A 175 -11.83 -11.83 -8.46
CA LEU A 175 -12.87 -10.86 -8.11
C LEU A 175 -14.27 -11.49 -7.98
N ARG A 176 -14.59 -12.47 -8.84
CA ARG A 176 -15.85 -13.24 -8.72
C ARG A 176 -15.90 -14.03 -7.41
N GLN A 177 -14.81 -14.66 -7.01
CA GLN A 177 -14.69 -15.43 -5.76
C GLN A 177 -14.72 -14.55 -4.51
N TRP A 178 -14.19 -13.33 -4.58
CA TRP A 178 -14.14 -12.41 -3.43
C TRP A 178 -15.48 -11.72 -3.12
N ARG A 179 -16.40 -11.71 -4.09
CA ARG A 179 -17.74 -11.11 -3.93
C ARG A 179 -18.76 -12.07 -3.33
N THR A 180 -18.50 -13.37 -3.36
CA THR A 180 -19.29 -14.43 -2.72
C THR A 180 -18.85 -14.65 -1.29
#